data_AF-A0A257B720-F1
#
_entry.id   AF-A0A257B720-F1
#
_cell.length_a   1.000
_cell.length_b   1.000
_cell.length_c   1.000
_cell.angle_alpha   90.00
_cell.angle_beta   90.00
_cell.angle_gamma   90.00
#
_symmetry.space_group_name_H-M   'P 1'
#
loop_
_entity.id
_entity.type
_entity.pdbx_description
1 polymer ?
#
loop_
_entity_poly.entity_id
_entity_poly.type
_entity_poly.pdbx_seq_one_letter_code
_entity_poly.pdbx_strand_id
1 'polypeptide(L)'
;MTNLNAQRRPAVYRIHTEQGRYYFAAGLTLMLSSAAFRAGYASAGVALFAAFPLALVIARFEVLSFDGACLRRRGPYAWLHARLLGAQTQLPIDQLELTITEAVYLPFSAARHRFRTILAGAGFEAVIFSNSAGYQPFVTAVFAVTDESKLDFHSNAWRRYGAPPPLTPVAATLDDDHMAQIPTSLLRRVANHLTLIGHLKLALRYFRQAYGRDRGNPHLLCEMGHFFRRFAVSESPQWQLRAGACLRLAARLARHEPRLLERIGEAYCELFDFARAERCFRRAIEIDRNLFRAYAGLAEIAFRDGQLARVAHYYYAAAQGSEDPALRHRAQREARYYERLSQDDEYLEAEVRRITFLHHVRQMRAVAGYAFFTAWLVVGLAGRLSPDLQDGGLALMGSSGLAWLGLSVGLRWRRKRAELPETATSK
;
A
#
# COMPACT_ATOMS: atom_id res chain seq x y z
N MET A 1 40.16 15.23 -20.54
CA MET A 1 38.88 15.96 -20.50
C MET A 1 38.02 15.51 -21.67
N THR A 2 37.23 14.46 -21.46
CA THR A 2 36.26 13.97 -22.43
C THR A 2 34.93 13.83 -21.70
N ASN A 3 33.99 14.69 -22.09
CA ASN A 3 32.62 14.75 -21.60
C ASN A 3 31.94 13.38 -21.78
N LEU A 4 31.95 12.57 -20.72
CA LEU A 4 31.10 11.37 -20.58
C LEU A 4 29.79 11.70 -19.84
N ASN A 5 29.31 12.95 -19.97
CA ASN A 5 27.89 13.27 -19.79
C ASN A 5 27.11 12.82 -21.04
N ALA A 6 27.21 11.53 -21.35
CA ALA A 6 26.21 10.88 -22.18
C ALA A 6 24.88 11.01 -21.42
N GLN A 7 23.98 11.81 -21.97
CA GLN A 7 22.58 11.93 -21.57
C GLN A 7 21.98 10.54 -21.37
N ARG A 8 22.08 9.99 -20.15
CA ARG A 8 21.26 8.85 -19.73
C ARG A 8 19.85 9.37 -19.73
N ARG A 9 19.04 8.98 -20.73
CA ARG A 9 17.59 9.13 -20.68
C ARG A 9 17.15 8.70 -19.27
N PRO A 10 16.32 9.49 -18.56
CA PRO A 10 15.88 9.09 -17.23
C PRO A 10 15.29 7.69 -17.33
N ALA A 11 15.77 6.78 -16.50
CA ALA A 11 15.31 5.40 -16.51
C ALA A 11 13.80 5.41 -16.22
N VAL A 12 12.98 5.12 -17.23
CA VAL A 12 11.53 5.07 -17.05
C VAL A 12 11.18 3.72 -16.47
N TYR A 13 10.84 3.70 -15.20
CA TYR A 13 10.37 2.49 -14.51
C TYR A 13 8.92 2.24 -14.85
N ARG A 14 8.55 0.98 -15.10
CA ARG A 14 7.20 0.58 -15.52
C ARG A 14 6.71 -0.58 -14.70
N ILE A 15 5.43 -0.56 -14.35
CA ILE A 15 4.74 -1.66 -13.70
C ILE A 15 3.33 -1.81 -14.28
N HIS A 16 2.95 -3.06 -14.55
CA HIS A 16 1.61 -3.38 -14.99
C HIS A 16 0.66 -3.37 -13.78
N THR A 17 -0.42 -2.60 -13.87
CA THR A 17 -1.40 -2.42 -12.79
C THR A 17 -2.79 -2.81 -13.27
N GLU A 18 -3.72 -3.07 -12.34
CA GLU A 18 -5.17 -3.16 -12.62
C GLU A 18 -5.64 -4.31 -13.55
N GLN A 19 -4.80 -5.33 -13.76
CA GLN A 19 -5.10 -6.48 -14.63
C GLN A 19 -6.42 -7.21 -14.28
N GLY A 20 -6.81 -7.21 -13.00
CA GLY A 20 -8.05 -7.85 -12.54
C GLY A 20 -9.31 -7.32 -13.24
N ARG A 21 -9.33 -6.04 -13.64
CA ARG A 21 -10.49 -5.46 -14.35
C ARG A 21 -10.61 -6.00 -15.77
N TYR A 22 -9.48 -6.23 -16.43
CA TYR A 22 -9.43 -6.80 -17.76
C TYR A 22 -9.76 -8.29 -17.74
N TYR A 23 -9.31 -9.03 -16.72
CA TYR A 23 -9.72 -10.44 -16.55
C TYR A 23 -11.23 -10.57 -16.35
N PHE A 24 -11.84 -9.66 -15.58
CA PHE A 24 -13.29 -9.62 -15.45
C PHE A 24 -13.98 -9.28 -16.78
N ALA A 25 -13.52 -8.25 -17.49
CA ALA A 25 -14.06 -7.88 -18.81
C ALA A 25 -13.93 -9.03 -19.82
N ALA A 26 -12.81 -9.73 -19.83
CA ALA A 26 -12.56 -10.89 -20.67
C ALA A 26 -13.52 -12.04 -20.32
N GLY A 27 -13.72 -12.35 -19.03
CA GLY A 27 -14.72 -13.33 -18.58
C GLY A 27 -16.15 -12.96 -19.00
N LEU A 28 -16.51 -11.68 -18.90
CA LEU A 28 -17.81 -11.19 -19.35
C LEU A 28 -18.01 -11.35 -20.87
N THR A 29 -16.99 -11.05 -21.69
CA THR A 29 -17.08 -11.24 -23.15
C THR A 29 -17.28 -12.71 -23.54
N LEU A 30 -16.63 -13.64 -22.83
CA LEU A 30 -16.85 -15.08 -23.04
C LEU A 30 -18.27 -15.51 -22.66
N MET A 31 -18.80 -15.01 -21.54
CA MET A 31 -20.18 -15.28 -21.14
C MET A 31 -21.18 -14.76 -22.19
N LEU A 32 -21.05 -13.49 -22.60
CA LEU A 32 -21.95 -12.89 -23.59
C LEU A 32 -21.85 -13.59 -24.95
N SER A 33 -20.66 -14.03 -25.33
CA SER A 33 -20.45 -14.84 -26.53
C SER A 33 -21.25 -16.15 -26.48
N SER A 34 -21.13 -16.90 -25.38
CA SER A 34 -21.87 -18.14 -25.15
C SER A 34 -23.39 -17.94 -25.21
N ALA A 35 -23.89 -16.86 -24.58
CA ALA A 35 -25.30 -16.49 -24.63
C ALA A 35 -25.77 -16.12 -26.05
N ALA A 36 -24.96 -15.39 -26.82
CA ALA A 36 -25.29 -14.99 -28.18
C ALA A 36 -25.36 -16.18 -29.16
N PHE A 37 -24.44 -17.15 -29.06
CA PHE A 37 -24.50 -18.38 -29.85
C PHE A 37 -25.79 -19.16 -29.58
N ARG A 38 -26.21 -19.23 -28.32
CA ARG A 38 -27.43 -19.92 -27.93
C ARG A 38 -28.69 -19.23 -28.43
N ALA A 39 -28.72 -17.90 -28.42
CA ALA A 39 -29.83 -17.11 -28.92
C ALA A 39 -29.90 -17.05 -30.47
N GLY A 40 -29.04 -17.80 -31.18
CA GLY A 40 -29.00 -17.84 -32.65
C GLY A 40 -28.24 -16.67 -33.30
N TYR A 41 -27.67 -15.75 -32.51
CA TYR A 41 -26.88 -14.62 -33.01
C TYR A 41 -25.41 -15.00 -33.23
N ALA A 42 -25.16 -15.88 -34.21
CA ALA A 42 -23.82 -16.42 -34.46
C ALA A 42 -22.76 -15.34 -34.73
N SER A 43 -23.09 -14.30 -35.50
CA SER A 43 -22.16 -13.19 -35.80
C SER A 43 -21.75 -12.40 -34.56
N ALA A 44 -22.71 -12.10 -33.67
CA ALA A 44 -22.44 -11.44 -32.40
C ALA A 44 -21.65 -12.35 -31.44
N GLY A 45 -21.96 -13.65 -31.42
CA GLY A 45 -21.22 -14.66 -30.65
C GLY A 45 -19.75 -14.72 -31.04
N VAL A 46 -19.45 -14.78 -32.35
CA VAL A 46 -18.07 -14.77 -32.88
C VAL A 46 -17.36 -13.45 -32.56
N ALA A 47 -18.03 -12.29 -32.73
CA ALA A 47 -17.43 -11.00 -32.42
C ALA A 47 -17.06 -10.86 -30.93
N LEU A 48 -17.94 -11.29 -30.02
CA LEU A 48 -17.70 -11.27 -28.58
C LEU A 48 -16.61 -12.27 -28.16
N PHE A 49 -16.55 -13.44 -28.82
CA PHE A 49 -15.46 -14.39 -28.61
C PHE A 49 -14.12 -13.81 -29.05
N ALA A 50 -14.06 -13.12 -30.19
CA ALA A 50 -12.85 -12.46 -30.68
C ALA A 50 -12.43 -11.27 -29.79
N ALA A 51 -13.36 -10.67 -29.04
CA ALA A 51 -13.06 -9.61 -28.09
C ALA A 51 -12.34 -10.11 -26.81
N PHE A 52 -12.50 -11.38 -26.44
CA PHE A 52 -11.83 -11.99 -25.29
C PHE A 52 -10.29 -11.88 -25.34
N PRO A 53 -9.59 -12.40 -26.37
CA PRO A 53 -8.13 -12.29 -26.44
C PRO A 53 -7.70 -10.83 -26.59
N LEU A 54 -8.49 -10.00 -27.26
CA LEU A 54 -8.22 -8.57 -27.40
C LEU A 54 -8.23 -7.87 -26.03
N ALA A 55 -9.19 -8.16 -25.16
CA ALA A 55 -9.23 -7.60 -23.80
C ALA A 55 -7.97 -7.95 -22.98
N LEU A 56 -7.45 -9.17 -23.14
CA LEU A 56 -6.21 -9.60 -22.48
C LEU A 56 -4.97 -8.92 -23.07
N VAL A 57 -4.93 -8.69 -24.39
CA VAL A 57 -3.86 -7.93 -25.06
C VAL A 57 -3.89 -6.47 -24.62
N ILE A 58 -5.07 -5.85 -24.60
CA ILE A 58 -5.30 -4.49 -24.14
C ILE A 58 -4.83 -4.30 -22.69
N ALA A 59 -5.04 -5.30 -21.83
CA ALA A 59 -4.59 -5.29 -20.44
C ALA A 59 -3.07 -5.05 -20.30
N ARG A 60 -2.27 -5.49 -21.28
CA ARG A 60 -0.80 -5.30 -21.26
C ARG A 60 -0.39 -3.83 -21.43
N PHE A 61 -1.26 -3.01 -22.00
CA PHE A 61 -1.01 -1.59 -22.21
C PHE A 61 -1.41 -0.73 -21.00
N GLU A 62 -2.05 -1.31 -19.97
CA GLU A 62 -2.22 -0.63 -18.69
C GLU A 62 -0.92 -0.69 -17.90
N VAL A 63 -0.23 0.44 -17.92
CA VAL A 63 1.09 0.62 -17.34
C VAL A 63 1.10 1.87 -16.48
N LEU A 64 1.54 1.70 -15.25
CA LEU A 64 1.99 2.79 -14.41
C LEU A 64 3.48 3.01 -14.69
N SER A 65 3.84 4.25 -15.04
CA SER A 65 5.21 4.64 -15.37
C SER A 65 5.70 5.72 -14.43
N PHE A 66 7.00 5.69 -14.12
CA PHE A 66 7.70 6.68 -13.33
C PHE A 66 8.95 7.13 -14.08
N ASP A 67 9.07 8.43 -14.32
CA ASP A 67 10.18 9.05 -15.05
C ASP A 67 11.22 9.72 -14.13
N GLY A 68 11.10 9.54 -12.81
CA GLY A 68 11.96 10.18 -11.80
C GLY A 68 11.32 11.40 -11.15
N ALA A 69 10.35 12.04 -11.79
CA ALA A 69 9.66 13.23 -11.26
C ALA A 69 8.13 13.09 -11.21
N CYS A 70 7.55 12.24 -12.06
CA CYS A 70 6.11 12.11 -12.22
C CYS A 70 5.70 10.65 -12.39
N LEU A 71 4.66 10.27 -11.64
CA LEU A 71 3.90 9.04 -11.85
C LEU A 71 2.86 9.29 -12.94
N ARG A 72 2.79 8.42 -13.94
CA ARG A 72 1.79 8.51 -15.02
C ARG A 72 1.13 7.17 -15.25
N ARG A 73 -0.20 7.15 -15.22
CA ARG A 73 -1.01 6.00 -15.62
C ARG A 73 -1.31 6.11 -17.10
N ARG A 74 -0.89 5.09 -17.86
CA ARG A 74 -1.12 4.99 -19.30
C ARG A 74 -1.92 3.74 -19.59
N GLY A 75 -2.84 3.86 -20.54
CA GLY A 75 -3.60 2.76 -21.06
C GLY A 75 -5.05 3.16 -21.37
N PRO A 76 -5.80 2.27 -22.02
CA PRO A 76 -7.15 2.57 -22.48
C PRO A 76 -8.15 2.74 -21.33
N TYR A 77 -8.00 2.01 -20.22
CA TYR A 77 -8.79 2.27 -19.02
C TYR A 77 -8.41 3.61 -18.40
N ALA A 78 -7.12 3.93 -18.28
CA ALA A 78 -6.69 5.23 -17.77
C ALA A 78 -7.24 6.39 -18.61
N TRP A 79 -7.21 6.25 -19.94
CA TRP A 79 -7.78 7.22 -20.89
C TRP A 79 -9.30 7.36 -20.73
N LEU A 80 -10.02 6.23 -20.72
CA LEU A 80 -11.47 6.21 -20.54
C LEU A 80 -11.87 6.84 -19.20
N HIS A 81 -11.13 6.51 -18.15
CA HIS A 81 -11.34 7.01 -16.80
C HIS A 81 -11.11 8.53 -16.70
N ALA A 82 -10.05 9.04 -17.34
CA ALA A 82 -9.79 10.46 -17.43
C ALA A 82 -10.93 11.21 -18.14
N ARG A 83 -11.39 10.69 -19.29
CA ARG A 83 -12.37 11.37 -20.15
C ARG A 83 -13.79 11.33 -19.59
N LEU A 84 -14.21 10.21 -19.02
CA LEU A 84 -15.58 10.06 -18.47
C LEU A 84 -15.71 10.59 -17.05
N LEU A 85 -14.68 10.41 -16.22
CA LEU A 85 -14.76 10.68 -14.78
C LEU A 85 -13.89 11.85 -14.33
N GLY A 86 -13.12 12.48 -15.22
CA GLY A 86 -12.26 13.63 -14.87
C GLY A 86 -11.12 13.26 -13.93
N ALA A 87 -10.72 11.99 -13.91
CA ALA A 87 -9.71 11.50 -12.99
C ALA A 87 -8.31 11.90 -13.43
N GLN A 88 -7.46 12.23 -12.44
CA GLN A 88 -6.05 12.50 -12.68
C GLN A 88 -5.33 11.24 -13.17
N THR A 89 -4.56 11.37 -14.26
CA THR A 89 -3.72 10.30 -14.80
C THR A 89 -2.25 10.51 -14.50
N GLN A 90 -1.90 11.66 -13.93
CA GLN A 90 -0.54 12.05 -13.61
C GLN A 90 -0.49 12.54 -12.17
N LEU A 91 0.60 12.23 -11.48
CA LEU A 91 0.91 12.70 -10.15
C LEU A 91 2.39 13.06 -10.09
N PRO A 92 2.75 14.34 -10.07
CA PRO A 92 4.13 14.74 -9.82
C PRO A 92 4.52 14.43 -8.37
N ILE A 93 5.80 14.10 -8.15
CA ILE A 93 6.29 13.51 -6.90
C ILE A 93 6.22 14.48 -5.71
N ASP A 94 6.28 15.77 -5.98
CA ASP A 94 6.06 16.85 -5.02
C ASP A 94 4.66 16.80 -4.42
N GLN A 95 3.65 16.48 -5.24
CA GLN A 95 2.25 16.33 -4.86
C GLN A 95 1.90 14.96 -4.25
N LEU A 96 2.87 14.05 -4.14
CA LEU A 96 2.66 12.79 -3.43
C LEU A 96 2.41 13.11 -1.94
N GLU A 97 1.27 12.68 -1.42
CA GLU A 97 0.86 12.97 -0.04
C GLU A 97 1.07 11.77 0.90
N LEU A 98 0.93 10.56 0.37
CA LEU A 98 0.95 9.33 1.16
C LEU A 98 1.47 8.15 0.35
N THR A 99 2.43 7.47 0.97
CA THR A 99 2.86 6.13 0.58
C THR A 99 2.64 5.17 1.74
N ILE A 100 1.89 4.10 1.48
CA ILE A 100 1.69 2.99 2.44
C ILE A 100 2.17 1.71 1.80
N THR A 101 2.95 0.91 2.52
CA THR A 101 3.32 -0.45 2.11
C THR A 101 2.88 -1.45 3.17
N GLU A 102 1.80 -2.19 2.87
CA GLU A 102 1.25 -3.22 3.75
C GLU A 102 1.74 -4.61 3.34
N ALA A 103 2.04 -5.47 4.31
CA ALA A 103 2.22 -6.90 4.08
C ALA A 103 0.86 -7.61 4.17
N VAL A 104 0.38 -8.13 3.04
CA VAL A 104 -0.84 -8.93 2.94
C VAL A 104 -0.47 -10.41 3.07
N TYR A 105 -1.04 -11.08 4.07
CA TYR A 105 -0.90 -12.52 4.26
C TYR A 105 -1.86 -13.28 3.32
N LEU A 106 -1.33 -14.27 2.61
CA LEU A 106 -2.12 -15.11 1.69
C LEU A 106 -2.00 -16.57 2.13
N PRO A 107 -3.00 -17.12 2.86
CA PRO A 107 -2.89 -18.45 3.47
C PRO A 107 -2.75 -19.60 2.46
N PHE A 108 -3.22 -19.41 1.22
CA PHE A 108 -3.28 -20.46 0.18
C PHE A 108 -2.30 -20.23 -0.98
N SER A 109 -1.31 -19.35 -0.82
CA SER A 109 -0.32 -19.01 -1.86
C SER A 109 1.06 -19.50 -1.47
N ALA A 110 1.83 -20.01 -2.45
CA ALA A 110 3.24 -20.37 -2.26
C ALA A 110 4.07 -19.17 -1.75
N ALA A 111 3.72 -17.96 -2.17
CA ALA A 111 4.17 -16.73 -1.52
C ALA A 111 3.24 -16.42 -0.34
N ARG A 112 3.69 -16.74 0.88
CA ARG A 112 2.96 -16.49 2.15
C ARG A 112 2.71 -15.00 2.43
N HIS A 113 3.53 -14.12 1.84
CA HIS A 113 3.42 -12.67 1.99
C HIS A 113 3.46 -11.97 0.64
N ARG A 114 2.56 -10.98 0.46
CA ARG A 114 2.52 -10.07 -0.70
C ARG A 114 2.56 -8.65 -0.19
N PHE A 115 3.42 -7.81 -0.74
CA PHE A 115 3.38 -6.38 -0.41
C PHE A 115 2.35 -5.68 -1.28
N ARG A 116 1.55 -4.84 -0.65
CA ARG A 116 0.59 -3.94 -1.28
C ARG A 116 1.06 -2.51 -1.01
N THR A 117 1.49 -1.81 -2.05
CA THR A 117 1.89 -0.41 -1.97
C THR A 117 0.79 0.48 -2.54
N ILE A 118 0.41 1.49 -1.78
CA ILE A 118 -0.54 2.53 -2.18
C ILE A 118 0.24 3.83 -2.34
N LEU A 119 0.11 4.46 -3.51
CA LEU A 119 0.64 5.79 -3.82
C LEU A 119 -0.55 6.72 -4.01
N ALA A 120 -0.67 7.76 -3.17
CA ALA A 120 -1.79 8.68 -3.20
C ALA A 120 -1.35 10.15 -3.08
N GLY A 121 -2.04 11.02 -3.82
CA GLY A 121 -1.88 12.47 -3.76
C GLY A 121 -2.70 13.18 -4.84
N ALA A 122 -3.16 14.41 -4.59
CA ALA A 122 -3.87 15.24 -5.57
C ALA A 122 -5.01 14.54 -6.35
N GLY A 123 -5.80 13.67 -5.69
CA GLY A 123 -6.89 12.89 -6.34
C GLY A 123 -6.42 11.71 -7.21
N PHE A 124 -5.13 11.43 -7.24
CA PHE A 124 -4.55 10.24 -7.85
C PHE A 124 -4.33 9.16 -6.78
N GLU A 125 -4.79 7.93 -7.05
CA GLU A 125 -4.58 6.76 -6.19
C GLU A 125 -4.11 5.58 -7.05
N ALA A 126 -2.89 5.07 -6.83
CA ALA A 126 -2.38 3.86 -7.47
C ALA A 126 -2.09 2.77 -6.45
N VAL A 127 -2.60 1.56 -6.70
CA VAL A 127 -2.35 0.39 -5.87
C VAL A 127 -1.51 -0.61 -6.66
N ILE A 128 -0.39 -1.00 -6.08
CA ILE A 128 0.64 -1.84 -6.70
C ILE A 128 0.89 -3.04 -5.80
N PHE A 129 1.21 -4.18 -6.40
CA PHE A 129 1.47 -5.40 -5.68
C PHE A 129 2.82 -6.03 -6.02
N SER A 130 3.46 -6.67 -5.05
CA SER A 130 4.82 -7.23 -5.17
C SER A 130 4.98 -8.35 -6.20
N ASN A 131 3.92 -9.04 -6.56
CA ASN A 131 3.94 -10.09 -7.59
C ASN A 131 3.95 -9.53 -9.02
N SER A 132 3.78 -8.22 -9.18
CA SER A 132 3.80 -7.60 -10.50
C SER A 132 5.23 -7.50 -11.00
N ALA A 133 5.45 -7.87 -12.27
CA ALA A 133 6.75 -7.70 -12.90
C ALA A 133 7.20 -6.23 -12.81
N GLY A 134 8.44 -6.01 -12.39
CA GLY A 134 9.00 -4.67 -12.21
C GLY A 134 8.68 -3.98 -10.88
N TYR A 135 8.03 -4.65 -9.92
CA TYR A 135 7.68 -4.03 -8.63
C TYR A 135 8.89 -3.49 -7.87
N GLN A 136 9.90 -4.31 -7.61
CA GLN A 136 11.06 -3.90 -6.82
C GLN A 136 11.80 -2.71 -7.46
N PRO A 137 12.19 -2.71 -8.76
CA PRO A 137 12.86 -1.56 -9.34
C PRO A 137 11.96 -0.32 -9.38
N PHE A 138 10.65 -0.47 -9.62
CA PHE A 138 9.71 0.65 -9.63
C PHE A 138 9.57 1.31 -8.26
N VAL A 139 9.28 0.51 -7.23
CA VAL A 139 9.07 1.01 -5.86
C VAL A 139 10.36 1.60 -5.29
N THR A 140 11.50 0.95 -5.52
CA THR A 140 12.81 1.50 -5.10
C THR A 140 13.09 2.85 -5.75
N ALA A 141 12.76 3.02 -7.04
CA ALA A 141 12.95 4.30 -7.73
C ALA A 141 12.04 5.40 -7.17
N VAL A 142 10.74 5.10 -6.94
CA VAL A 142 9.80 6.08 -6.37
C VAL A 142 10.23 6.48 -4.96
N PHE A 143 10.56 5.51 -4.11
CA PHE A 143 10.89 5.79 -2.71
C PHE A 143 12.24 6.50 -2.56
N ALA A 144 13.18 6.30 -3.47
CA ALA A 144 14.46 7.01 -3.44
C ALA A 144 14.30 8.53 -3.57
N VAL A 145 13.34 8.98 -4.39
CA VAL A 145 13.09 10.41 -4.65
C VAL A 145 12.04 11.00 -3.70
N THR A 146 11.26 10.15 -3.02
CA THR A 146 10.24 10.60 -2.06
C THR A 146 10.87 11.02 -0.73
N ASP A 147 10.39 12.12 -0.14
CA ASP A 147 10.79 12.55 1.19
C ASP A 147 10.41 11.52 2.28
N GLU A 148 11.24 11.40 3.31
CA GLU A 148 11.05 10.42 4.38
C GLU A 148 9.71 10.60 5.11
N SER A 149 9.29 11.85 5.31
CA SER A 149 8.04 12.16 6.02
C SER A 149 6.78 11.71 5.24
N LYS A 150 6.87 11.53 3.92
CA LYS A 150 5.77 11.01 3.08
C LYS A 150 5.67 9.48 3.07
N LEU A 151 6.71 8.79 3.54
CA LEU A 151 6.77 7.33 3.57
C LEU A 151 6.34 6.82 4.94
N ASP A 152 5.42 5.84 4.96
CA ASP A 152 5.18 5.06 6.17
C ASP A 152 6.43 4.28 6.58
N PHE A 153 6.41 3.76 7.81
CA PHE A 153 7.50 3.01 8.39
C PHE A 153 8.05 1.91 7.45
N HIS A 154 7.16 1.12 6.84
CA HIS A 154 7.53 0.04 5.93
C HIS A 154 8.12 0.54 4.61
N SER A 155 7.55 1.59 4.00
CA SER A 155 8.11 2.16 2.77
C SER A 155 9.46 2.82 3.02
N ASN A 156 9.66 3.44 4.18
CA ASN A 156 10.93 4.01 4.58
C ASN A 156 11.99 2.90 4.83
N ALA A 157 11.61 1.78 5.46
CA ALA A 157 12.49 0.62 5.55
C ALA A 157 12.89 0.10 4.15
N TRP A 158 11.95 0.06 3.21
CA TRP A 158 12.24 -0.31 1.82
C TRP A 158 13.15 0.69 1.11
N ARG A 159 12.96 2.00 1.32
CA ARG A 159 13.85 3.06 0.81
C ARG A 159 15.29 2.86 1.28
N ARG A 160 15.47 2.55 2.57
CA ARG A 160 16.80 2.43 3.20
C ARG A 160 17.50 1.10 2.90
N TYR A 161 16.75 0.00 2.88
CA TYR A 161 17.32 -1.35 2.85
C TYR A 161 16.83 -2.21 1.67
N GLY A 162 16.01 -1.69 0.76
CA GLY A 162 15.47 -2.46 -0.38
C GLY A 162 16.50 -2.78 -1.47
N ALA A 163 17.54 -1.95 -1.60
CA ALA A 163 18.67 -2.22 -2.50
C ALA A 163 19.64 -3.22 -1.85
N PRO A 164 20.02 -4.30 -2.56
CA PRO A 164 20.91 -5.32 -2.01
C PRO A 164 22.29 -4.73 -1.69
N PRO A 165 22.76 -4.81 -0.43
CA PRO A 165 24.14 -4.45 -0.11
C PRO A 165 25.15 -5.39 -0.80
N PRO A 166 26.41 -4.96 -0.99
CA PRO A 166 27.42 -5.74 -1.73
C PRO A 166 27.64 -7.18 -1.23
N LEU A 167 27.43 -7.41 0.08
CA LEU A 167 27.63 -8.71 0.71
C LEU A 167 26.46 -9.68 0.54
N THR A 168 25.31 -9.23 0.03
CA THR A 168 24.09 -10.06 -0.07
C THR A 168 24.30 -11.38 -0.82
N PRO A 169 25.03 -11.44 -1.96
CA PRO A 169 25.22 -12.67 -2.72
C PRO A 169 25.98 -13.77 -1.94
N VAL A 170 26.92 -13.38 -1.09
CA VAL A 170 27.75 -14.29 -0.28
C VAL A 170 27.24 -14.39 1.17
N ALA A 171 26.13 -13.72 1.50
CA ALA A 171 25.72 -13.55 2.89
C ALA A 171 25.45 -14.88 3.61
N ALA A 172 24.99 -15.90 2.89
CA ALA A 172 24.69 -17.22 3.43
C ALA A 172 25.94 -18.08 3.70
N THR A 173 27.03 -17.84 2.96
CA THR A 173 28.24 -18.68 2.99
C THR A 173 29.34 -18.11 3.88
N LEU A 174 29.21 -16.86 4.32
CA LEU A 174 30.20 -16.24 5.21
C LEU A 174 30.18 -16.91 6.59
N ASP A 175 31.37 -17.25 7.09
CA ASP A 175 31.57 -17.75 8.45
C ASP A 175 31.54 -16.62 9.48
N ASP A 176 31.40 -16.98 10.76
CA ASP A 176 31.32 -16.01 11.85
C ASP A 176 32.61 -15.18 11.98
N ASP A 177 33.78 -15.76 11.69
CA ASP A 177 35.07 -15.08 11.72
C ASP A 177 35.22 -14.05 10.59
N HIS A 178 34.74 -14.37 9.39
CA HIS A 178 34.73 -13.41 8.29
C HIS A 178 33.75 -12.26 8.57
N MET A 179 32.60 -12.56 9.15
CA MET A 179 31.67 -11.53 9.61
C MET A 179 32.26 -10.68 10.75
N ALA A 180 33.19 -11.21 11.54
CA ALA A 180 33.94 -10.49 12.59
C ALA A 180 34.61 -9.22 12.04
N GLN A 181 35.09 -9.26 10.81
CA GLN A 181 35.89 -8.21 10.17
C GLN A 181 35.03 -7.14 9.46
N ILE A 182 33.74 -7.38 9.29
CA ILE A 182 32.84 -6.51 8.53
C ILE A 182 32.38 -5.31 9.38
N PRO A 183 32.30 -4.08 8.84
CA PRO A 183 31.79 -2.94 9.59
C PRO A 183 30.36 -3.15 10.12
N THR A 184 30.09 -2.70 11.35
CA THR A 184 28.77 -2.87 12.00
C THR A 184 27.63 -2.22 11.19
N SER A 185 27.88 -1.07 10.55
CA SER A 185 26.91 -0.40 9.69
C SER A 185 26.49 -1.26 8.49
N LEU A 186 27.44 -2.01 7.92
CA LEU A 186 27.18 -2.91 6.81
C LEU A 186 26.48 -4.18 7.27
N LEU A 187 26.87 -4.76 8.41
CA LEU A 187 26.14 -5.88 9.02
C LEU A 187 24.68 -5.52 9.29
N ARG A 188 24.42 -4.33 9.84
CA ARG A 188 23.07 -3.79 10.04
C ARG A 188 22.30 -3.68 8.73
N ARG A 189 22.91 -3.10 7.70
CA ARG A 189 22.26 -2.94 6.39
C ARG A 189 21.91 -4.28 5.77
N VAL A 190 22.82 -5.26 5.83
CA VAL A 190 22.57 -6.63 5.36
C VAL A 190 21.46 -7.29 6.16
N ALA A 191 21.48 -7.19 7.50
CA ALA A 191 20.46 -7.77 8.37
C ALA A 191 19.05 -7.21 8.06
N ASN A 192 18.94 -5.90 7.89
CA ASN A 192 17.67 -5.26 7.53
C ASN A 192 17.21 -5.66 6.11
N HIS A 193 18.12 -5.73 5.13
CA HIS A 193 17.79 -6.18 3.78
C HIS A 193 17.28 -7.63 3.76
N LEU A 194 17.97 -8.53 4.46
CA LEU A 194 17.57 -9.93 4.64
C LEU A 194 16.23 -10.04 5.36
N THR A 195 15.98 -9.15 6.33
CA THR A 195 14.68 -9.03 7.00
C THR A 195 13.62 -8.69 5.98
N LEU A 196 13.79 -7.67 5.12
CA LEU A 196 12.82 -7.31 4.09
C LEU A 196 12.48 -8.49 3.17
N ILE A 197 13.48 -9.18 2.64
CA ILE A 197 13.31 -10.32 1.72
C ILE A 197 12.68 -11.53 2.43
N GLY A 198 12.81 -11.65 3.76
CA GLY A 198 12.22 -12.72 4.55
C GLY A 198 13.19 -13.84 4.93
N HIS A 199 14.49 -13.68 4.72
CA HIS A 199 15.53 -14.59 5.20
C HIS A 199 15.82 -14.35 6.70
N LEU A 200 14.81 -14.59 7.55
CA LEU A 200 14.82 -14.13 8.94
C LEU A 200 15.91 -14.81 9.81
N LYS A 201 16.18 -16.10 9.59
CA LYS A 201 17.24 -16.83 10.32
C LYS A 201 18.62 -16.29 10.01
N LEU A 202 18.88 -15.97 8.74
CA LEU A 202 20.14 -15.35 8.34
C LEU A 202 20.22 -13.92 8.89
N ALA A 203 19.14 -13.13 8.79
CA ALA A 203 19.08 -11.80 9.39
C ALA A 203 19.40 -11.80 10.90
N LEU A 204 18.89 -12.79 11.66
CA LEU A 204 19.20 -12.94 13.08
C LEU A 204 20.70 -13.11 13.33
N ARG A 205 21.40 -13.89 12.50
CA ARG A 205 22.85 -14.11 12.61
C ARG A 205 23.62 -12.79 12.43
N TYR A 206 23.27 -12.01 11.42
CA TYR A 206 23.87 -10.69 11.18
C TYR A 206 23.55 -9.69 12.30
N PHE A 207 22.31 -9.67 12.81
CA PHE A 207 21.94 -8.82 13.94
C PHE A 207 22.69 -9.20 15.22
N ARG A 208 22.88 -10.49 15.51
CA ARG A 208 23.68 -10.94 16.65
C ARG A 208 25.13 -10.45 16.56
N GLN A 209 25.74 -10.56 15.39
CA GLN A 209 27.10 -10.07 15.15
C GLN A 209 27.18 -8.54 15.30
N ALA A 210 26.22 -7.81 14.73
CA ALA A 210 26.16 -6.35 14.87
C ALA A 210 25.98 -5.93 16.35
N TYR A 211 25.10 -6.61 17.09
CA TYR A 211 24.85 -6.36 18.50
C TYR A 211 26.05 -6.70 19.38
N GLY A 212 26.81 -7.74 19.05
CA GLY A 212 28.04 -8.09 19.75
C GLY A 212 29.05 -6.94 19.78
N ARG A 213 29.09 -6.12 18.71
CA ARG A 213 30.03 -5.00 18.55
C ARG A 213 29.51 -3.67 19.08
N ASP A 214 28.23 -3.40 18.85
CA ASP A 214 27.66 -2.07 19.10
C ASP A 214 26.35 -2.15 19.90
N ARG A 215 26.46 -2.59 21.15
CA ARG A 215 25.32 -2.77 22.06
C ARG A 215 24.60 -1.47 22.41
N GLY A 216 25.31 -0.33 22.31
CA GLY A 216 24.83 0.99 22.70
C GLY A 216 24.14 1.76 21.58
N ASN A 217 24.07 1.22 20.36
CA ASN A 217 23.51 1.95 19.23
C ASN A 217 21.98 1.93 19.22
N PRO A 218 21.31 3.08 19.41
CA PRO A 218 19.86 3.12 19.48
C PRO A 218 19.20 2.76 18.15
N HIS A 219 19.84 3.05 17.01
CA HIS A 219 19.30 2.65 15.70
C HIS A 219 19.32 1.14 15.51
N LEU A 220 20.43 0.47 15.88
CA LEU A 220 20.52 -0.98 15.81
C LEU A 220 19.44 -1.63 16.69
N LEU A 221 19.26 -1.12 17.91
CA LEU A 221 18.24 -1.62 18.83
C LEU A 221 16.83 -1.39 18.30
N CYS A 222 16.56 -0.25 17.68
CA CYS A 222 15.29 0.01 17.00
C CYS A 222 15.04 -1.00 15.88
N GLU A 223 16.02 -1.16 14.97
CA GLU A 223 15.98 -2.12 13.85
C GLU A 223 15.78 -3.57 14.34
N MET A 224 16.50 -3.98 15.38
CA MET A 224 16.33 -5.29 16.03
C MET A 224 14.95 -5.45 16.66
N GLY A 225 14.38 -4.39 17.22
CA GLY A 225 13.01 -4.38 17.73
C GLY A 225 11.99 -4.78 16.67
N HIS A 226 12.06 -4.15 15.50
CA HIS A 226 11.19 -4.50 14.36
C HIS A 226 11.46 -5.90 13.83
N PHE A 227 12.74 -6.27 13.70
CA PHE A 227 13.12 -7.61 13.29
C PHE A 227 12.53 -8.67 14.22
N PHE A 228 12.68 -8.54 15.54
CA PHE A 228 12.16 -9.50 16.50
C PHE A 228 10.64 -9.58 16.49
N ARG A 229 9.94 -8.48 16.24
CA ARG A 229 8.50 -8.50 16.06
C ARG A 229 8.12 -9.37 14.86
N ARG A 230 8.75 -9.16 13.70
CA ARG A 230 8.50 -9.97 12.51
C ARG A 230 8.91 -11.44 12.69
N PHE A 231 10.00 -11.68 13.41
CA PHE A 231 10.48 -13.02 13.77
C PHE A 231 9.54 -13.75 14.74
N ALA A 232 8.87 -13.02 15.65
CA ALA A 232 7.90 -13.59 16.57
C ALA A 232 6.70 -14.20 15.84
N VAL A 233 6.25 -13.57 14.76
CA VAL A 233 5.14 -14.07 13.92
C VAL A 233 5.51 -15.39 13.23
N SER A 234 6.78 -15.57 12.84
CA SER A 234 7.23 -16.78 12.14
C SER A 234 7.61 -17.95 13.04
N GLU A 235 8.08 -17.68 14.28
CA GLU A 235 8.71 -18.70 15.13
C GLU A 235 7.98 -18.87 16.47
N SER A 236 8.02 -17.87 17.36
CA SER A 236 7.47 -18.01 18.71
C SER A 236 7.13 -16.65 19.36
N PRO A 237 6.04 -16.56 20.17
CA PRO A 237 5.62 -15.34 20.84
C PRO A 237 6.67 -14.72 21.79
N GLN A 238 7.59 -15.53 22.36
CA GLN A 238 8.63 -15.04 23.28
C GLN A 238 9.53 -13.94 22.68
N TRP A 239 9.67 -13.92 21.35
CA TRP A 239 10.45 -12.91 20.66
C TRP A 239 9.80 -11.52 20.69
N GLN A 240 8.49 -11.44 20.95
CA GLN A 240 7.80 -10.16 21.15
C GLN A 240 8.26 -9.44 22.42
N LEU A 241 8.60 -10.17 23.48
CA LEU A 241 9.20 -9.59 24.70
C LEU A 241 10.57 -8.99 24.40
N ARG A 242 11.37 -9.65 23.55
CA ARG A 242 12.67 -9.15 23.10
C ARG A 242 12.52 -7.89 22.24
N ALA A 243 11.54 -7.86 21.35
CA ALA A 243 11.21 -6.65 20.58
C ALA A 243 10.94 -5.45 21.49
N GLY A 244 10.04 -5.62 22.47
CA GLY A 244 9.72 -4.56 23.44
C GLY A 244 10.92 -4.16 24.31
N ALA A 245 11.80 -5.09 24.68
CA ALA A 245 13.03 -4.79 25.41
C ALA A 245 14.02 -3.95 24.57
N CYS A 246 14.25 -4.33 23.31
CA CYS A 246 15.11 -3.59 22.40
C CYS A 246 14.62 -2.17 22.18
N LEU A 247 13.31 -1.97 21.93
CA LEU A 247 12.76 -0.62 21.75
C LEU A 247 12.84 0.22 23.03
N ARG A 248 12.65 -0.39 24.22
CA ARG A 248 12.79 0.34 25.49
C ARG A 248 14.21 0.85 25.68
N LEU A 249 15.20 0.03 25.34
CA LEU A 249 16.60 0.42 25.41
C LEU A 249 16.92 1.49 24.32
N ALA A 250 16.43 1.29 23.10
CA ALA A 250 16.57 2.27 22.01
C ALA A 250 16.03 3.65 22.40
N ALA A 251 14.80 3.71 22.94
CA ALA A 251 14.17 4.96 23.36
C ALA A 251 14.96 5.68 24.47
N ARG A 252 15.56 4.92 25.38
CA ARG A 252 16.38 5.46 26.47
C ARG A 252 17.72 6.04 25.99
N LEU A 253 18.24 5.54 24.87
CA LEU A 253 19.53 5.94 24.30
C LEU A 253 19.35 7.04 23.24
N ALA A 254 18.25 7.04 22.48
CA ALA A 254 17.91 8.01 21.44
C ALA A 254 17.53 9.43 21.96
N ARG A 255 17.80 9.76 23.23
CA ARG A 255 17.19 10.89 23.99
C ARG A 255 17.13 12.24 23.30
N HIS A 256 18.05 12.49 22.36
CA HIS A 256 18.22 13.76 21.64
C HIS A 256 18.05 13.62 20.12
N GLU A 257 17.66 12.46 19.62
CA GLU A 257 17.44 12.22 18.18
C GLU A 257 15.94 12.16 17.89
N PRO A 258 15.31 13.26 17.47
CA PRO A 258 13.86 13.36 17.39
C PRO A 258 13.29 12.44 16.30
N ARG A 259 13.96 12.32 15.14
CA ARG A 259 13.58 11.38 14.07
C ARG A 259 13.70 9.91 14.49
N LEU A 260 14.63 9.58 15.38
CA LEU A 260 14.74 8.21 15.89
C LEU A 260 13.64 7.94 16.92
N LEU A 261 13.34 8.90 17.79
CA LEU A 261 12.20 8.81 18.72
C LEU A 261 10.87 8.64 17.99
N GLU A 262 10.66 9.37 16.89
CA GLU A 262 9.51 9.20 16.01
C GLU A 262 9.40 7.76 15.49
N ARG A 263 10.48 7.22 14.89
CA ARG A 263 10.50 5.83 14.38
C ARG A 263 10.28 4.79 15.47
N ILE A 264 10.83 5.02 16.68
CA ILE A 264 10.58 4.16 17.83
C ILE A 264 9.12 4.26 18.28
N GLY A 265 8.51 5.44 18.18
CA GLY A 265 7.08 5.66 18.41
C GLY A 265 6.22 4.83 17.45
N GLU A 266 6.52 4.87 16.16
CA GLU A 266 5.87 4.03 15.14
C GLU A 266 6.03 2.54 15.46
N ALA A 267 7.23 2.11 15.86
CA ALA A 267 7.50 0.75 16.30
C ALA A 267 6.63 0.31 17.49
N TYR A 268 6.40 1.21 18.44
CA TYR A 268 5.53 0.96 19.57
C TYR A 268 4.05 0.91 19.19
N CYS A 269 3.61 1.73 18.23
CA CYS A 269 2.27 1.63 17.65
C CYS A 269 2.05 0.27 16.98
N GLU A 270 3.01 -0.22 16.19
CA GLU A 270 2.97 -1.58 15.65
C GLU A 270 2.89 -2.61 16.78
N LEU A 271 3.58 -2.37 17.90
CA LEU A 271 3.56 -3.23 19.08
C LEU A 271 2.28 -3.17 19.92
N PHE A 272 1.33 -2.30 19.57
CA PHE A 272 0.15 -1.94 20.36
C PHE A 272 0.49 -1.36 21.75
N ASP A 273 1.73 -0.89 21.96
CA ASP A 273 2.17 -0.22 23.19
C ASP A 273 2.08 1.30 23.05
N PHE A 274 0.84 1.77 22.98
CA PHE A 274 0.54 3.14 22.62
C PHE A 274 0.96 4.16 23.68
N ALA A 275 1.01 3.76 24.95
CA ALA A 275 1.47 4.62 26.03
C ALA A 275 2.98 4.94 25.88
N ARG A 276 3.79 3.97 25.43
CA ARG A 276 5.20 4.23 25.09
C ARG A 276 5.33 5.00 23.79
N ALA A 277 4.50 4.71 22.79
CA ALA A 277 4.51 5.43 21.52
C ALA A 277 4.25 6.93 21.73
N GLU A 278 3.21 7.28 22.48
CA GLU A 278 2.85 8.66 22.79
C GLU A 278 4.01 9.42 23.47
N ARG A 279 4.67 8.81 24.44
CA ARG A 279 5.85 9.42 25.09
C ARG A 279 6.99 9.67 24.12
N CYS A 280 7.22 8.77 23.16
CA CYS A 280 8.26 8.94 22.16
C CYS A 280 7.89 10.09 21.20
N PHE A 281 6.66 10.16 20.72
CA PHE A 281 6.21 11.22 19.83
C PHE A 281 6.20 12.60 20.49
N ARG A 282 5.67 12.71 21.73
CA ARG A 282 5.70 13.98 22.48
C ARG A 282 7.13 14.49 22.66
N ARG A 283 8.05 13.60 23.07
CA ARG A 283 9.46 13.95 23.21
C ARG A 283 10.12 14.33 21.88
N ALA A 284 9.76 13.66 20.79
CA ALA A 284 10.25 14.02 19.45
C ALA A 284 9.84 15.44 19.08
N ILE A 285 8.57 15.81 19.34
CA ILE A 285 8.01 17.14 19.06
C ILE A 285 8.58 18.23 19.99
N GLU A 286 8.89 17.90 21.24
CA GLU A 286 9.57 18.82 22.17
C GLU A 286 10.94 19.24 21.66
N ILE A 287 11.65 18.32 20.98
CA ILE A 287 12.97 18.56 20.41
C ILE A 287 12.86 19.22 19.03
N ASP A 288 11.98 18.72 18.17
CA ASP A 288 11.75 19.21 16.81
C ASP A 288 10.25 19.29 16.50
N ARG A 289 9.74 20.53 16.46
CA ARG A 289 8.31 20.83 16.21
C ARG A 289 7.88 20.67 14.75
N ASN A 290 8.80 20.37 13.83
CA ASN A 290 8.47 20.25 12.41
C ASN A 290 8.27 18.78 11.99
N LEU A 291 8.25 17.85 12.95
CA LEU A 291 8.06 16.42 12.69
C LEU A 291 6.59 16.07 12.43
N PHE A 292 6.20 16.14 11.15
CA PHE A 292 4.88 15.74 10.66
C PHE A 292 4.44 14.36 11.16
N ARG A 293 5.33 13.36 11.10
CA ARG A 293 5.04 11.97 11.44
C ARG A 293 4.80 11.78 12.94
N ALA A 294 5.52 12.50 13.80
CA ALA A 294 5.25 12.47 15.23
C ALA A 294 3.84 13.01 15.56
N TYR A 295 3.41 14.10 14.91
CA TYR A 295 2.04 14.60 15.08
C TYR A 295 0.99 13.64 14.51
N ALA A 296 1.24 13.05 13.34
CA ALA A 296 0.36 12.04 12.77
C ALA A 296 0.22 10.81 13.70
N GLY A 297 1.31 10.35 14.30
CA GLY A 297 1.30 9.27 15.28
C GLY A 297 0.49 9.61 16.54
N LEU A 298 0.56 10.86 17.03
CA LEU A 298 -0.30 11.32 18.14
C LEU A 298 -1.78 11.42 17.72
N ALA A 299 -2.05 11.83 16.49
CA ALA A 299 -3.40 11.86 15.93
C ALA A 299 -4.00 10.43 15.82
N GLU A 300 -3.21 9.44 15.39
CA GLU A 300 -3.63 8.03 15.36
C GLU A 300 -3.96 7.49 16.75
N ILE A 301 -3.13 7.82 17.76
CA ILE A 301 -3.38 7.43 19.16
C ILE A 301 -4.65 8.10 19.68
N ALA A 302 -4.83 9.41 19.45
CA ALA A 302 -6.02 10.14 19.86
C ALA A 302 -7.30 9.63 19.16
N PHE A 303 -7.20 9.25 17.89
CA PHE A 303 -8.30 8.67 17.12
C PHE A 303 -8.74 7.34 17.73
N ARG A 304 -7.79 6.47 18.10
CA ARG A 304 -8.10 5.21 18.80
C ARG A 304 -8.84 5.47 20.11
N ASP A 305 -8.45 6.50 20.85
CA ASP A 305 -9.08 6.87 22.11
C ASP A 305 -10.42 7.62 21.93
N GLY A 306 -10.91 7.75 20.69
CA GLY A 306 -12.18 8.42 20.37
C GLY A 306 -12.14 9.94 20.49
N GLN A 307 -10.97 10.55 20.64
CA GLN A 307 -10.80 11.98 20.92
C GLN A 307 -10.68 12.79 19.62
N LEU A 308 -11.76 12.84 18.83
CA LEU A 308 -11.78 13.46 17.49
C LEU A 308 -11.28 14.91 17.48
N ALA A 309 -11.65 15.73 18.46
CA ALA A 309 -11.15 17.09 18.59
C ALA A 309 -9.60 17.16 18.73
N ARG A 310 -8.99 16.20 19.45
CA ARG A 310 -7.53 16.13 19.56
C ARG A 310 -6.88 15.65 18.26
N VAL A 311 -7.54 14.77 17.50
CA VAL A 311 -7.08 14.37 16.17
C VAL A 311 -6.96 15.59 15.26
N ALA A 312 -8.00 16.42 15.21
CA ALA A 312 -7.98 17.66 14.45
C ALA A 312 -6.87 18.62 14.90
N HIS A 313 -6.70 18.79 16.22
CA HIS A 313 -5.64 19.63 16.80
C HIS A 313 -4.23 19.17 16.36
N TYR A 314 -3.93 17.87 16.46
CA TYR A 314 -2.62 17.35 16.06
C TYR A 314 -2.37 17.51 14.56
N TYR A 315 -3.38 17.31 13.71
CA TYR A 315 -3.21 17.56 12.28
C TYR A 315 -3.06 19.05 11.94
N TYR A 316 -3.72 19.96 12.65
CA TYR A 316 -3.46 21.40 12.50
C TYR A 316 -2.01 21.74 12.88
N ALA A 317 -1.50 21.20 13.98
CA ALA A 317 -0.10 21.38 14.38
C ALA A 317 0.87 20.80 13.34
N ALA A 318 0.57 19.61 12.81
CA ALA A 318 1.33 18.98 11.74
C ALA A 318 1.39 19.86 10.48
N ALA A 319 0.26 20.50 10.11
CA ALA A 319 0.20 21.41 8.98
C ALA A 319 1.07 22.66 9.18
N GLN A 320 1.06 23.23 10.39
CA GLN A 320 1.85 24.41 10.72
C GLN A 320 3.36 24.14 10.69
N GLY A 321 3.80 22.97 11.19
CA GLY A 321 5.21 22.59 11.22
C GLY A 321 5.75 22.01 9.90
N SER A 322 4.88 21.65 8.95
CA SER A 322 5.31 21.06 7.67
C SER A 322 5.77 22.12 6.68
N GLU A 323 7.01 22.01 6.17
CA GLU A 323 7.52 22.84 5.07
C GLU A 323 6.96 22.39 3.70
N ASP A 324 6.72 21.07 3.55
CA ASP A 324 6.22 20.47 2.31
C ASP A 324 4.74 20.84 2.06
N PRO A 325 4.41 21.48 0.91
CA PRO A 325 3.04 21.87 0.58
C PRO A 325 2.06 20.70 0.51
N ALA A 326 2.47 19.53 0.02
CA ALA A 326 1.58 18.38 -0.12
C ALA A 326 1.24 17.77 1.24
N LEU A 327 2.22 17.69 2.15
CA LEU A 327 1.97 17.26 3.52
C LEU A 327 1.10 18.27 4.28
N ARG A 328 1.38 19.57 4.12
CA ARG A 328 0.55 20.63 4.70
C ARG A 328 -0.90 20.53 4.23
N HIS A 329 -1.10 20.39 2.92
CA HIS A 329 -2.43 20.23 2.33
C HIS A 329 -3.15 18.99 2.88
N ARG A 330 -2.47 17.84 2.93
CA ARG A 330 -3.02 16.61 3.52
C ARG A 330 -3.39 16.84 4.99
N ALA A 331 -2.50 17.41 5.79
CA ALA A 331 -2.73 17.67 7.21
C ALA A 331 -3.96 18.57 7.43
N GLN A 332 -4.08 19.66 6.64
CA GLN A 332 -5.24 20.55 6.71
C GLN A 332 -6.55 19.83 6.33
N ARG A 333 -6.51 18.97 5.31
CA ARG A 333 -7.66 18.19 4.88
C ARG A 333 -8.12 17.22 5.97
N GLU A 334 -7.18 16.49 6.58
CA GLU A 334 -7.47 15.60 7.72
C GLU A 334 -7.98 16.39 8.93
N ALA A 335 -7.34 17.51 9.28
CA ALA A 335 -7.76 18.36 10.40
C ALA A 335 -9.21 18.82 10.25
N ARG A 336 -9.58 19.39 9.10
CA ARG A 336 -10.94 19.84 8.81
C ARG A 336 -11.95 18.70 8.81
N TYR A 337 -11.56 17.54 8.27
CA TYR A 337 -12.41 16.36 8.26
C TYR A 337 -12.76 15.92 9.69
N TYR A 338 -11.76 15.79 10.56
CA TYR A 338 -11.96 15.37 11.94
C TYR A 338 -12.60 16.44 12.83
N GLU A 339 -12.36 17.72 12.53
CA GLU A 339 -13.04 18.84 13.19
C GLU A 339 -14.53 18.81 12.90
N ARG A 340 -14.93 18.68 11.63
CA ARG A 340 -16.35 18.55 11.24
C ARG A 340 -16.97 17.30 11.87
N LEU A 341 -16.25 16.18 11.83
CA LEU A 341 -16.69 14.92 12.46
C LEU A 341 -16.89 15.05 13.98
N SER A 342 -16.16 15.95 14.63
CA SER A 342 -16.26 16.18 16.08
C SER A 342 -17.33 17.19 16.48
N GLN A 343 -17.71 18.11 15.60
CA GLN A 343 -18.62 19.21 15.89
C GLN A 343 -20.05 18.97 15.42
N ASP A 344 -20.22 18.13 14.38
CA ASP A 344 -21.48 17.92 13.68
C ASP A 344 -21.88 16.44 13.78
N ASP A 345 -22.80 16.14 14.71
CA ASP A 345 -23.33 14.80 14.93
C ASP A 345 -24.08 14.25 13.70
N GLU A 346 -24.76 15.13 12.93
CA GLU A 346 -25.45 14.74 11.70
C GLU A 346 -24.45 14.29 10.63
N TYR A 347 -23.34 15.03 10.51
CA TYR A 347 -22.24 14.64 9.63
C TYR A 347 -21.58 13.33 10.08
N LEU A 348 -21.36 13.13 11.38
CA LEU A 348 -20.85 11.87 11.92
C LEU A 348 -21.76 10.69 11.56
N GLU A 349 -23.06 10.81 11.80
CA GLU A 349 -24.03 9.78 11.43
C GLU A 349 -24.07 9.52 9.92
N ALA A 350 -24.01 10.57 9.11
CA ALA A 350 -23.94 10.45 7.66
C ALA A 350 -22.69 9.69 7.21
N GLU A 351 -21.53 9.96 7.81
CA GLU A 351 -20.27 9.30 7.48
C GLU A 351 -20.24 7.85 7.97
N VAL A 352 -20.79 7.55 9.15
CA VAL A 352 -20.97 6.17 9.63
C VAL A 352 -21.89 5.38 8.68
N ARG A 353 -23.04 5.95 8.30
CA ARG A 353 -23.95 5.33 7.32
C ARG A 353 -23.25 5.09 5.99
N ARG A 354 -22.44 6.05 5.53
CA ARG A 354 -21.64 5.94 4.32
C ARG A 354 -20.60 4.82 4.42
N ILE A 355 -19.84 4.73 5.50
CA ILE A 355 -18.81 3.70 5.71
C ILE A 355 -19.46 2.32 5.73
N THR A 356 -20.54 2.15 6.49
CA THR A 356 -21.30 0.89 6.58
C THR A 356 -21.87 0.50 5.22
N PHE A 357 -22.46 1.44 4.49
CA PHE A 357 -22.94 1.21 3.13
C PHE A 357 -21.79 0.80 2.19
N LEU A 358 -20.66 1.52 2.20
CA LEU A 358 -19.50 1.19 1.37
C LEU A 358 -18.92 -0.19 1.72
N HIS A 359 -18.94 -0.58 2.99
CA HIS A 359 -18.53 -1.91 3.43
C HIS A 359 -19.44 -2.99 2.84
N HIS A 360 -20.75 -2.86 3.00
CA HIS A 360 -21.73 -3.80 2.43
C HIS A 360 -21.66 -3.86 0.91
N VAL A 361 -21.55 -2.72 0.22
CA VAL A 361 -21.43 -2.71 -1.25
C VAL A 361 -20.14 -3.40 -1.71
N ARG A 362 -19.01 -3.23 -0.99
CA ARG A 362 -17.76 -3.94 -1.29
C ARG A 362 -17.91 -5.46 -1.08
N GLN A 363 -18.56 -5.87 0.01
CA GLN A 363 -18.86 -7.29 0.28
C GLN A 363 -19.77 -7.89 -0.79
N MET A 364 -20.91 -7.24 -1.09
CA MET A 364 -21.84 -7.68 -2.14
C MET A 364 -21.15 -7.77 -3.50
N ARG A 365 -20.27 -6.81 -3.82
CA ARG A 365 -19.47 -6.87 -5.05
C ARG A 365 -18.52 -8.06 -5.04
N ALA A 366 -17.86 -8.36 -3.93
CA ALA A 366 -16.99 -9.53 -3.84
C ALA A 366 -17.77 -10.84 -4.01
N VAL A 367 -18.91 -10.98 -3.32
CA VAL A 367 -19.82 -12.13 -3.43
C VAL A 367 -20.33 -12.31 -4.86
N ALA A 368 -20.77 -11.22 -5.51
CA ALA A 368 -21.17 -11.25 -6.92
C ALA A 368 -20.03 -11.71 -7.84
N GLY A 369 -18.80 -11.26 -7.59
CA GLY A 369 -17.62 -11.71 -8.33
C GLY A 369 -17.34 -13.20 -8.13
N TYR A 370 -17.42 -13.70 -6.90
CA TYR A 370 -17.24 -15.13 -6.62
C TYR A 370 -18.33 -15.96 -7.29
N ALA A 371 -19.60 -15.59 -7.15
CA ALA A 371 -20.72 -16.27 -7.81
C ALA A 371 -20.56 -16.31 -9.33
N PHE A 372 -20.07 -15.22 -9.93
CA PHE A 372 -19.77 -15.18 -11.36
C PHE A 372 -18.72 -16.22 -11.77
N PHE A 373 -17.57 -16.25 -11.08
CA PHE A 373 -16.47 -17.15 -11.43
C PHE A 373 -16.75 -18.62 -11.08
N THR A 374 -17.49 -18.89 -10.00
CA THR A 374 -17.89 -20.27 -9.67
C THR A 374 -18.91 -20.79 -10.67
N ALA A 375 -19.91 -20.00 -11.03
CA ALA A 375 -20.88 -20.38 -12.06
C ALA A 375 -20.19 -20.57 -13.42
N TRP A 376 -19.24 -19.71 -13.78
CA TRP A 376 -18.42 -19.89 -14.98
C TRP A 376 -17.68 -21.23 -15.00
N LEU A 377 -17.06 -21.60 -13.88
CA LEU A 377 -16.30 -22.85 -13.76
C LEU A 377 -17.22 -24.07 -13.84
N VAL A 378 -18.36 -24.04 -13.15
CA VAL A 378 -19.35 -25.13 -13.16
C VAL A 378 -19.95 -25.31 -14.55
N VAL A 379 -20.37 -24.23 -15.21
CA VAL A 379 -20.90 -24.26 -16.58
C VAL A 379 -19.84 -24.73 -17.56
N GLY A 380 -18.60 -24.27 -17.42
CA GLY A 380 -17.48 -24.65 -18.28
C GLY A 380 -17.12 -26.14 -18.19
N LEU A 381 -17.16 -26.73 -16.99
CA LEU A 381 -16.80 -28.14 -16.77
C LEU A 381 -17.97 -29.11 -16.99
N ALA A 382 -19.15 -28.78 -16.46
CA ALA A 382 -20.28 -29.70 -16.35
C ALA A 382 -21.51 -29.30 -17.18
N GLY A 383 -21.52 -28.09 -17.76
CA GLY A 383 -22.67 -27.60 -18.54
C GLY A 383 -23.00 -28.46 -19.75
N ARG A 384 -22.03 -29.20 -20.31
CA ARG A 384 -22.28 -30.15 -21.41
C ARG A 384 -23.04 -31.41 -20.98
N LEU A 385 -23.04 -31.74 -19.68
CA LEU A 385 -23.64 -32.96 -19.15
C LEU A 385 -25.12 -32.80 -18.82
N SER A 386 -25.58 -31.57 -18.59
CA SER A 386 -26.97 -31.28 -18.23
C SER A 386 -27.41 -29.90 -18.74
N PRO A 387 -28.42 -29.82 -19.63
CA PRO A 387 -28.95 -28.56 -20.14
C PRO A 387 -29.45 -27.64 -19.02
N ASP A 388 -30.12 -28.18 -18.01
CA ASP A 388 -30.67 -27.39 -16.89
C ASP A 388 -29.58 -26.69 -16.07
N LEU A 389 -28.42 -27.34 -15.88
CA LEU A 389 -27.27 -26.76 -15.19
C LEU A 389 -26.63 -25.64 -16.02
N GLN A 390 -26.60 -25.80 -17.34
CA GLN A 390 -26.11 -24.79 -18.26
C GLN A 390 -26.99 -23.52 -18.22
N ASP A 391 -28.31 -23.69 -18.20
CA ASP A 391 -29.30 -22.60 -18.15
C ASP A 391 -29.23 -21.85 -16.83
N GLY A 392 -29.29 -22.58 -15.72
CA GLY A 392 -29.19 -22.01 -14.38
C GLY A 392 -27.85 -21.32 -14.16
N GLY A 393 -26.75 -21.93 -14.62
CA GLY A 393 -25.42 -21.36 -14.49
C GLY A 393 -25.21 -20.09 -15.32
N LEU A 394 -25.70 -20.04 -16.56
CA LEU A 394 -25.64 -18.82 -17.39
C LEU A 394 -26.48 -17.68 -16.81
N ALA A 395 -27.67 -17.97 -16.29
CA ALA A 395 -28.51 -16.98 -15.62
C ALA A 395 -27.84 -16.43 -14.34
N LEU A 396 -27.23 -17.31 -13.54
CA LEU A 396 -26.47 -16.93 -12.35
C LEU A 396 -25.25 -16.09 -12.71
N MET A 397 -24.52 -16.43 -13.76
CA MET A 397 -23.42 -15.61 -14.29
C MET A 397 -23.90 -14.23 -14.75
N GLY A 398 -24.99 -14.16 -15.54
CA GLY A 398 -25.49 -12.89 -16.06
C GLY A 398 -25.93 -11.93 -14.95
N SER A 399 -26.74 -12.43 -14.02
CA SER A 399 -27.23 -11.66 -12.87
C SER A 399 -26.10 -11.21 -11.93
N SER A 400 -25.17 -12.11 -11.58
CA SER A 400 -24.01 -11.77 -10.73
C SER A 400 -23.04 -10.82 -11.42
N GLY A 401 -22.81 -10.97 -12.73
CA GLY A 401 -21.98 -10.07 -13.52
C GLY A 401 -22.55 -8.64 -13.60
N LEU A 402 -23.86 -8.52 -13.84
CA LEU A 402 -24.55 -7.22 -13.83
C LEU A 402 -24.53 -6.58 -12.44
N ALA A 403 -24.79 -7.36 -11.38
CA ALA A 403 -24.68 -6.88 -10.01
C ALA A 403 -23.26 -6.38 -9.70
N TRP A 404 -22.23 -7.12 -10.10
CA TRP A 404 -20.83 -6.72 -9.90
C TRP A 404 -20.50 -5.40 -10.62
N LEU A 405 -20.96 -5.25 -11.87
CA LEU A 405 -20.77 -4.02 -12.66
C LEU A 405 -21.50 -2.83 -12.03
N GLY A 406 -22.78 -3.00 -11.69
CA GLY A 406 -23.59 -1.95 -11.05
C GLY A 406 -22.98 -1.47 -9.74
N LEU A 407 -22.57 -2.40 -8.88
CA LEU A 407 -21.91 -2.08 -7.61
C LEU A 407 -20.54 -1.41 -7.84
N SER A 408 -19.79 -1.83 -8.86
CA SER A 408 -18.49 -1.20 -9.22
C SER A 408 -18.64 0.24 -9.69
N VAL A 409 -19.65 0.53 -10.51
CA VAL A 409 -19.95 1.89 -10.98
C VAL A 409 -20.47 2.75 -9.82
N GLY A 410 -21.39 2.21 -9.01
CA GLY A 410 -21.95 2.90 -7.84
C GLY A 410 -20.91 3.31 -6.80
N LEU A 411 -19.94 2.43 -6.50
CA LEU A 411 -18.82 2.75 -5.60
C LEU A 411 -17.98 3.93 -6.09
N ARG A 412 -17.79 4.07 -7.40
CA ARG A 412 -16.94 5.13 -7.98
C ARG A 412 -17.67 6.46 -8.06
N TRP A 413 -18.94 6.45 -8.45
CA TRP A 413 -19.74 7.67 -8.52
C TRP A 413 -19.84 8.36 -7.15
N ARG A 414 -20.00 7.59 -6.07
CA ARG A 414 -20.01 8.13 -4.71
C ARG A 414 -18.65 8.64 -4.22
N ARG A 415 -17.52 8.02 -4.61
CA ARG A 415 -16.18 8.56 -4.28
C ARG A 415 -15.99 9.98 -4.83
N LYS A 416 -16.39 10.20 -6.10
CA LYS A 416 -16.29 11.52 -6.74
C LYS A 416 -17.18 12.59 -6.08
N ARG A 417 -18.37 12.22 -5.60
CA ARG A 417 -19.23 13.16 -4.85
C ARG A 417 -18.65 13.56 -3.49
N ALA A 418 -17.88 12.68 -2.85
CA ALA A 418 -17.27 12.97 -1.56
C ALA A 418 -15.99 13.82 -1.66
N GLU A 419 -15.36 13.88 -2.83
CA GLU A 419 -14.19 14.74 -3.11
C GLU A 419 -14.58 16.17 -3.51
N LEU A 420 -15.88 16.46 -3.69
CA LEU A 420 -16.38 17.82 -3.85
C LEU A 420 -16.62 18.40 -2.44
N PRO A 421 -15.75 19.26 -1.90
CA PRO A 421 -16.19 20.19 -0.87
C PRO A 421 -17.23 21.09 -1.54
N GLU A 422 -18.40 21.13 -0.92
CA GLU A 422 -19.51 22.01 -1.25
C GLU A 422 -19.04 23.47 -1.31
N THR A 423 -18.62 23.90 -2.49
CA THR A 423 -18.60 25.32 -2.89
C THR A 423 -20.00 25.77 -3.34
N ALA A 424 -21.04 25.07 -2.89
CA ALA A 424 -22.41 25.23 -3.39
C ALA A 424 -23.48 25.41 -2.30
N THR A 425 -23.10 25.70 -1.06
CA THR A 425 -24.03 26.08 0.02
C THR A 425 -23.59 27.38 0.69
N SER A 426 -23.24 28.39 -0.11
CA SER A 426 -23.45 29.80 0.25
C SER A 426 -24.41 30.41 -0.77
N LYS A 427 -25.69 30.32 -0.48
CA LYS A 427 -26.70 31.27 -0.94
C LYS A 427 -27.64 31.55 0.22
#